data_AF-A0A9X4KRH3-F1
#
_entry.id   AF-A0A9X4KRH3-F1
#
_cell.length_a   1.000
_cell.length_b   1.000
_cell.length_c   1.000
_cell.angle_alpha   90.00
_cell.angle_beta   90.00
_cell.angle_gamma   90.00
#
_symmetry.space_group_name_H-M   'P 1'
#
loop_
_entity.id
_entity.type
_entity.pdbx_description
1 polymer ?
#
loop_
_entity_poly.entity_id
_entity_poly.type
_entity_poly.pdbx_seq_one_letter_code
_entity_poly.pdbx_strand_id
1 'polypeptide(L)'
;MKFNKNALRLTAAAALAVAIIAPGAAQAADAVVKTDSEKGFAALQVGNRVFVHDSEKQLYQTNGKFHDGKLIDLFTLPYGPATIPMILVYNDKAGLTVFSDLWPEFAKGKELNTTEEYMSGHISFKPMKKAANRTNHNYAEQVGDTVHVYTANDFGDLKKGYHESYAVKGTLRGLILYDCCPYAVLESPDGGLDVYHAGKEGPMKAGHINL
;
A
#
# COMPACT_ATOMS: atom_id res chain seq x y z
N MET A 1 -11.63 39.63 -56.09
CA MET A 1 -10.68 38.72 -56.78
C MET A 1 -11.40 37.42 -57.10
N LYS A 2 -11.53 37.10 -58.39
CA LYS A 2 -12.03 35.82 -58.91
C LYS A 2 -10.81 34.97 -59.28
N PHE A 3 -10.76 33.72 -58.84
CA PHE A 3 -10.12 32.66 -59.62
C PHE A 3 -11.04 31.46 -59.68
N ASN A 4 -11.20 31.00 -60.91
CA ASN A 4 -12.21 30.09 -61.39
C ASN A 4 -11.66 28.67 -61.45
N LYS A 5 -12.61 27.74 -61.45
CA LYS A 5 -12.52 26.29 -61.58
C LYS A 5 -11.82 25.89 -62.88
N ASN A 6 -11.04 24.81 -62.82
CA ASN A 6 -11.02 23.69 -63.78
C ASN A 6 -10.11 22.60 -63.18
N ALA A 7 -10.70 21.54 -62.64
CA ALA A 7 -11.10 20.33 -63.36
C ALA A 7 -9.93 19.32 -63.44
N LEU A 8 -9.97 18.30 -62.59
CA LEU A 8 -10.03 16.93 -63.09
C LEU A 8 -10.55 15.99 -62.00
N ARG A 9 -11.76 15.48 -62.22
CA ARG A 9 -12.21 14.23 -61.63
C ARG A 9 -11.54 13.10 -62.39
N LEU A 10 -10.90 12.17 -61.68
CA LEU A 10 -10.80 10.79 -62.12
C LEU A 10 -11.17 9.88 -60.94
N THR A 11 -12.35 9.31 -61.04
CA THR A 11 -12.85 8.18 -60.26
C THR A 11 -12.40 6.88 -60.92
N ALA A 12 -11.70 6.03 -60.16
CA ALA A 12 -11.74 4.55 -60.19
C ALA A 12 -10.76 4.06 -59.11
N ALA A 13 -11.21 3.69 -57.92
CA ALA A 13 -11.76 2.38 -57.55
C ALA A 13 -10.72 1.24 -57.51
N ALA A 14 -10.50 0.79 -56.27
CA ALA A 14 -10.17 -0.57 -55.84
C ALA A 14 -8.89 -1.25 -56.37
N ALA A 15 -7.86 -1.28 -55.51
CA ALA A 15 -7.10 -2.50 -55.28
C ALA A 15 -6.98 -2.70 -53.76
N LEU A 16 -7.83 -3.60 -53.26
CA LEU A 16 -7.77 -4.17 -51.93
C LEU A 16 -6.50 -5.02 -51.84
N ALA A 17 -5.49 -4.54 -51.13
CA ALA A 17 -4.40 -5.38 -50.64
C ALA A 17 -4.49 -5.39 -49.10
N VAL A 18 -5.18 -6.40 -48.59
CA VAL A 18 -5.13 -6.77 -47.17
C VAL A 18 -3.73 -7.30 -46.91
N ALA A 19 -2.80 -6.43 -46.55
CA ALA A 19 -1.62 -6.86 -45.82
C ALA A 19 -2.06 -7.06 -44.37
N ILE A 20 -2.39 -8.31 -44.04
CA ILE A 20 -2.53 -8.79 -42.66
C ILE A 20 -1.16 -8.60 -42.01
N ILE A 21 -0.95 -7.44 -41.37
CA ILE A 21 0.11 -7.31 -40.38
C ILE A 21 -0.55 -7.73 -39.09
N ALA A 22 -0.25 -8.95 -38.68
CA ALA A 22 -0.66 -9.53 -37.42
C ALA A 22 -0.46 -8.51 -36.27
N PRO A 23 -1.31 -8.55 -35.23
CA PRO A 23 -1.10 -7.75 -34.04
C PRO A 23 0.19 -8.25 -33.40
N GLY A 24 1.29 -7.56 -33.68
CA GLY A 24 2.50 -7.67 -32.91
C GLY A 24 2.13 -7.25 -31.50
N ALA A 25 1.99 -8.25 -30.63
CA ALA A 25 1.86 -8.05 -29.21
C ALA A 25 2.94 -7.06 -28.79
N ALA A 26 2.52 -5.86 -28.39
CA ALA A 26 3.34 -5.01 -27.55
C ALA A 26 3.51 -5.80 -26.26
N GLN A 27 4.58 -6.59 -26.20
CA GLN A 27 5.06 -7.19 -24.98
C GLN A 27 5.48 -5.99 -24.14
N ALA A 28 4.57 -5.53 -23.27
CA ALA A 28 4.92 -4.64 -22.19
C ALA A 28 6.06 -5.37 -21.46
N ALA A 29 7.29 -4.90 -21.65
CA ALA A 29 8.38 -5.29 -20.79
C ALA A 29 7.86 -5.02 -19.38
N ASP A 30 7.76 -6.06 -18.54
CA ASP A 30 7.36 -5.91 -17.15
C ASP A 30 8.24 -4.81 -16.57
N ALA A 31 7.65 -3.64 -16.34
CA ALA A 31 8.40 -2.48 -15.90
C ALA A 31 8.86 -2.81 -14.48
N VAL A 32 10.15 -3.14 -14.36
CA VAL A 32 10.74 -3.44 -13.07
C VAL A 32 10.93 -2.13 -12.33
N VAL A 33 10.03 -1.86 -11.37
CA VAL A 33 10.17 -0.73 -10.45
C VAL A 33 10.93 -1.22 -9.24
N LYS A 34 12.08 -0.59 -8.97
CA LYS A 34 12.86 -0.80 -7.75
C LYS A 34 12.72 0.43 -6.85
N THR A 35 12.26 0.23 -5.63
CA THR A 35 12.37 1.22 -4.55
C THR A 35 13.26 0.67 -3.46
N ASP A 36 14.18 1.49 -2.98
CA ASP A 36 15.10 1.16 -1.89
C ASP A 36 14.75 2.05 -0.69
N SER A 37 14.75 1.49 0.51
CA SER A 37 14.69 2.26 1.76
C SER A 37 16.10 2.52 2.27
N GLU A 38 16.28 3.62 3.01
CA GLU A 38 17.58 3.97 3.63
C GLU A 38 18.11 2.89 4.59
N LYS A 39 17.26 1.94 5.01
CA LYS A 39 17.59 0.88 5.96
C LYS A 39 17.92 -0.46 5.31
N GLY A 40 18.22 -0.48 4.02
CA GLY A 40 18.75 -1.65 3.32
C GLY A 40 17.70 -2.65 2.85
N PHE A 41 16.42 -2.25 2.80
CA PHE A 41 15.36 -3.04 2.17
C PHE A 41 15.08 -2.55 0.75
N ALA A 42 14.70 -3.48 -0.13
CA ALA A 42 14.34 -3.20 -1.51
C ALA A 42 13.01 -3.86 -1.88
N ALA A 43 12.20 -3.18 -2.69
CA ALA A 43 10.98 -3.72 -3.27
C ALA A 43 11.12 -3.73 -4.79
N LEU A 44 10.83 -4.89 -5.39
CA LEU A 44 10.90 -5.14 -6.81
C LEU A 44 9.49 -5.44 -7.32
N GLN A 45 8.97 -4.63 -8.24
CA GLN A 45 7.70 -4.93 -8.90
C GLN A 45 7.94 -5.69 -10.21
N VAL A 46 7.26 -6.83 -10.40
CA VAL A 46 7.21 -7.59 -11.66
C VAL A 46 5.74 -7.78 -12.03
N GLY A 47 5.31 -7.12 -13.11
CA GLY A 47 3.90 -7.00 -13.44
C GLY A 47 3.13 -6.30 -12.31
N ASN A 48 2.14 -6.98 -11.72
CA ASN A 48 1.40 -6.49 -10.55
C ASN A 48 1.89 -7.10 -9.22
N ARG A 49 2.91 -7.94 -9.24
CA ARG A 49 3.43 -8.56 -8.02
C ARG A 49 4.61 -7.76 -7.49
N VAL A 50 4.63 -7.53 -6.17
CA VAL A 50 5.75 -6.85 -5.50
C VAL A 50 6.49 -7.87 -4.63
N PHE A 51 7.81 -7.89 -4.75
CA PHE A 51 8.72 -8.76 -4.01
C PHE A 51 9.60 -7.88 -3.11
N VAL A 52 9.65 -8.17 -1.82
CA VAL A 52 10.40 -7.39 -0.84
C VAL A 52 11.60 -8.19 -0.37
N HIS A 53 12.76 -7.55 -0.30
CA HIS A 53 14.06 -8.16 -0.02
C HIS A 53 14.83 -7.34 1.02
N ASP A 54 15.70 -8.00 1.75
CA ASP A 54 16.85 -7.38 2.41
C ASP A 54 18.14 -7.70 1.62
N SER A 55 19.31 -7.46 2.22
CA SER A 55 20.60 -7.76 1.59
C SER A 55 20.91 -9.25 1.44
N GLU A 56 20.22 -10.12 2.17
CA GLU A 56 20.51 -11.56 2.23
C GLU A 56 19.51 -12.38 1.40
N LYS A 57 18.23 -12.01 1.42
CA LYS A 57 17.14 -12.83 0.88
C LYS A 57 15.88 -12.04 0.56
N GLN A 58 14.96 -12.72 -0.14
CA GLN A 58 13.56 -12.30 -0.19
C GLN A 58 12.90 -12.49 1.18
N LEU A 59 12.13 -11.49 1.60
CA LEU A 59 11.37 -11.48 2.84
C LEU A 59 9.94 -11.96 2.62
N TYR A 60 9.24 -11.35 1.65
CA TYR A 60 7.86 -11.68 1.30
C TYR A 60 7.52 -11.16 -0.11
N GLN A 61 6.34 -11.48 -0.61
CA GLN A 61 5.81 -10.95 -1.86
C GLN A 61 4.29 -10.78 -1.76
N THR A 62 3.69 -9.91 -2.57
CA THR A 62 2.23 -9.89 -2.71
C THR A 62 1.74 -11.16 -3.41
N ASN A 63 0.57 -11.63 -3.02
CA ASN A 63 0.02 -12.86 -3.58
C ASN A 63 -1.49 -12.79 -3.84
N GLY A 64 -1.85 -12.54 -5.10
CA GLY A 64 -3.18 -12.81 -5.61
C GLY A 64 -4.05 -11.59 -5.86
N LYS A 65 -5.29 -11.84 -6.29
CA LYS A 65 -6.19 -10.87 -6.95
C LYS A 65 -6.46 -9.57 -6.17
N PHE A 66 -6.41 -9.61 -4.84
CA PHE A 66 -6.71 -8.47 -3.98
C PHE A 66 -5.44 -7.78 -3.44
N HIS A 67 -4.27 -8.39 -3.64
CA HIS A 67 -3.01 -7.92 -3.06
C HIS A 67 -2.01 -7.48 -4.13
N ASP A 68 -1.99 -8.16 -5.27
CA ASP A 68 -1.20 -7.77 -6.45
C ASP A 68 -1.74 -6.44 -7.00
N GLY A 69 -0.89 -5.44 -7.16
CA GLY A 69 -1.25 -4.10 -7.60
C GLY A 69 -0.03 -3.24 -7.93
N LYS A 70 -0.22 -1.93 -7.98
CA LYS A 70 0.86 -0.97 -8.19
C LYS A 70 1.56 -0.68 -6.86
N LEU A 71 2.87 -0.88 -6.80
CA LEU A 71 3.70 -0.39 -5.70
C LEU A 71 3.64 1.13 -5.66
N ILE A 72 3.22 1.67 -4.52
CA ILE A 72 3.20 3.11 -4.24
C ILE A 72 4.46 3.49 -3.47
N ASP A 73 4.77 2.76 -2.39
CA ASP A 73 5.92 3.06 -1.54
C ASP A 73 6.48 1.82 -0.84
N LEU A 74 7.78 1.87 -0.52
CA LEU A 74 8.45 0.99 0.43
C LEU A 74 8.94 1.85 1.59
N PHE A 75 8.34 1.66 2.76
CA PHE A 75 8.69 2.40 3.96
C PHE A 75 9.05 1.44 5.08
N THR A 76 9.56 1.98 6.19
CA THR A 76 9.91 1.15 7.35
C THR A 76 9.31 1.71 8.61
N LEU A 77 8.93 0.81 9.53
CA LEU A 77 8.46 1.19 10.86
C LEU A 77 9.36 0.58 11.94
N PRO A 78 9.61 1.29 13.05
CA PRO A 78 10.28 0.74 14.22
C PRO A 78 9.35 -0.22 14.98
N TYR A 79 9.90 -1.35 15.43
CA TYR A 79 9.24 -2.27 16.36
C TYR A 79 10.29 -2.84 17.33
N GLY A 80 10.35 -2.30 18.55
CA GLY A 80 11.41 -2.63 19.50
C GLY A 80 12.80 -2.36 18.90
N PRO A 81 13.74 -3.34 18.92
CA PRO A 81 15.03 -3.21 18.26
C PRO A 81 14.98 -3.45 16.74
N ALA A 82 13.86 -3.93 16.21
CA ALA A 82 13.71 -4.27 14.80
C ALA A 82 13.24 -3.09 13.96
N THR A 83 13.61 -3.12 12.69
CA THR A 83 13.02 -2.29 11.64
C THR A 83 12.24 -3.19 10.71
N ILE A 84 10.98 -2.86 10.50
CA ILE A 84 10.06 -3.68 9.71
C ILE A 84 9.83 -3.03 8.36
N PRO A 85 10.16 -3.71 7.23
CA PRO A 85 9.80 -3.23 5.90
C PRO A 85 8.31 -3.40 5.64
N MET A 86 7.72 -2.37 5.06
CA MET A 86 6.30 -2.29 4.72
C MET A 86 6.17 -1.77 3.30
N ILE A 87 5.26 -2.34 2.52
CA ILE A 87 4.90 -1.80 1.20
C ILE A 87 3.48 -1.26 1.23
N LEU A 88 3.27 -0.13 0.55
CA LEU A 88 1.95 0.36 0.19
C LEU A 88 1.66 -0.02 -1.25
N VAL A 89 0.57 -0.75 -1.47
CA VAL A 89 0.14 -1.18 -2.81
C VAL A 89 -1.25 -0.64 -3.09
N TYR A 90 -1.43 -0.09 -4.28
CA TYR A 90 -2.74 0.26 -4.82
C TYR A 90 -3.28 -0.86 -5.70
N ASN A 91 -4.47 -1.37 -5.36
CA ASN A 91 -5.20 -2.35 -6.15
C ASN A 91 -6.62 -1.82 -6.42
N ASP A 92 -7.09 -1.84 -7.67
CA ASP A 92 -8.39 -1.29 -8.05
C ASP A 92 -9.59 -1.89 -7.29
N LYS A 93 -9.44 -3.11 -6.74
CA LYS A 93 -10.49 -3.83 -5.99
C LYS A 93 -10.36 -3.64 -4.48
N ALA A 94 -9.16 -3.42 -3.96
CA ALA A 94 -8.89 -3.35 -2.52
C ALA A 94 -8.50 -1.94 -2.02
N GLY A 95 -8.26 -1.00 -2.94
CA GLY A 95 -7.76 0.33 -2.63
C GLY A 95 -6.28 0.31 -2.24
N LEU A 96 -5.90 1.19 -1.32
CA LEU A 96 -4.56 1.23 -0.74
C LEU A 96 -4.47 0.23 0.42
N THR A 97 -3.57 -0.74 0.29
CA THR A 97 -3.32 -1.77 1.29
C THR A 97 -1.84 -1.80 1.67
N VAL A 98 -1.59 -1.96 2.96
CA VAL A 98 -0.23 -2.07 3.51
C VAL A 98 0.08 -3.54 3.78
N PHE A 99 1.26 -3.98 3.37
CA PHE A 99 1.74 -5.34 3.59
C PHE A 99 3.13 -5.36 4.23
N SER A 100 3.34 -6.29 5.16
CA SER A 100 4.62 -6.61 5.80
C SER A 100 4.96 -8.09 5.63
N ASP A 101 6.10 -8.50 6.17
CA ASP A 101 6.39 -9.89 6.44
C ASP A 101 5.43 -10.46 7.49
N LEU A 102 5.27 -11.79 7.48
CA LEU A 102 4.55 -12.53 8.50
C LEU A 102 5.31 -12.48 9.81
N TRP A 103 4.71 -11.89 10.84
CA TRP A 103 5.31 -11.95 12.17
C TRP A 103 5.37 -13.41 12.66
N PRO A 104 6.57 -13.96 12.98
CA PRO A 104 6.74 -15.38 13.25
C PRO A 104 5.83 -15.94 14.35
N GLU A 105 5.47 -15.13 15.35
CA GLU A 105 4.62 -15.61 16.46
C GLU A 105 3.17 -15.90 16.04
N PHE A 106 2.65 -15.22 15.01
CA PHE A 106 1.31 -15.50 14.45
C PHE A 106 1.33 -16.51 13.32
N ALA A 107 2.52 -16.88 12.84
CA ALA A 107 2.73 -17.77 11.72
C ALA A 107 3.56 -19.00 12.12
N LYS A 108 3.27 -19.60 13.29
CA LYS A 108 3.95 -20.81 13.76
C LYS A 108 3.95 -21.90 12.68
N GLY A 109 5.12 -22.36 12.26
CA GLY A 109 5.33 -23.31 11.16
C GLY A 109 5.45 -22.69 9.77
N LYS A 110 5.39 -21.36 9.64
CA LYS A 110 5.55 -20.58 8.40
C LYS A 110 6.63 -19.49 8.54
N GLU A 111 7.50 -19.59 9.54
CA GLU A 111 8.52 -18.59 9.85
C GLU A 111 9.56 -18.40 8.73
N LEU A 112 9.69 -19.39 7.85
CA LEU A 112 10.56 -19.35 6.66
C LEU A 112 9.78 -19.08 5.36
N ASN A 113 8.49 -18.78 5.45
CA ASN A 113 7.67 -18.54 4.27
C ASN A 113 7.95 -17.14 3.71
N THR A 114 8.70 -17.09 2.61
CA THR A 114 9.01 -15.86 1.88
C THR A 114 8.01 -15.55 0.76
N THR A 115 6.93 -16.35 0.64
CA THR A 115 5.97 -16.30 -0.47
C THR A 115 4.61 -15.75 -0.07
N GLU A 116 4.40 -15.47 1.22
CA GLU A 116 3.18 -14.86 1.75
C GLU A 116 3.53 -13.62 2.56
N GLU A 117 2.74 -12.58 2.35
CA GLU A 117 2.72 -11.33 3.06
C GLU A 117 1.68 -11.34 4.19
N TYR A 118 1.89 -10.47 5.18
CA TYR A 118 0.86 -10.11 6.14
C TYR A 118 0.15 -8.82 5.70
N MET A 119 -1.17 -8.84 5.66
CA MET A 119 -1.99 -7.66 5.38
C MET A 119 -2.11 -6.79 6.63
N SER A 120 -1.19 -5.84 6.76
CA SER A 120 -1.00 -5.00 7.94
C SER A 120 -2.09 -3.94 8.09
N GLY A 121 -2.71 -3.47 7.01
CA GLY A 121 -3.77 -2.48 7.14
C GLY A 121 -4.29 -1.90 5.83
N HIS A 122 -5.23 -0.97 5.97
CA HIS A 122 -5.80 -0.20 4.87
C HIS A 122 -5.62 1.30 5.10
N ILE A 123 -5.36 1.99 4.00
CA ILE A 123 -5.28 3.44 3.94
C ILE A 123 -6.36 3.95 2.97
N SER A 124 -6.87 5.13 3.24
CA SER A 124 -7.82 5.83 2.39
C SER A 124 -7.19 7.10 1.83
N PHE A 125 -7.49 7.44 0.58
CA PHE A 125 -7.18 8.76 0.02
C PHE A 125 -8.05 9.89 0.59
N LYS A 126 -9.13 9.53 1.28
CA LYS A 126 -10.07 10.47 1.92
C LYS A 126 -9.95 10.38 3.44
N PRO A 127 -10.20 11.49 4.16
CA PRO A 127 -10.35 11.46 5.61
C PRO A 127 -11.32 10.38 6.06
N MET A 128 -10.94 9.64 7.10
CA MET A 128 -11.74 8.59 7.71
C MET A 128 -12.26 9.05 9.06
N LYS A 129 -13.48 8.63 9.41
CA LYS A 129 -14.00 8.80 10.79
C LYS A 129 -13.48 7.70 11.72
N LYS A 130 -13.26 6.50 11.17
CA LYS A 130 -12.80 5.33 11.91
C LYS A 130 -12.03 4.40 10.99
N ALA A 131 -10.92 3.85 11.47
CA ALA A 131 -10.14 2.81 10.81
C ALA A 131 -9.88 1.68 11.82
N ALA A 132 -10.15 0.43 11.46
CA ALA A 132 -9.95 -0.71 12.34
C ALA A 132 -9.06 -1.75 11.65
N ASN A 133 -8.32 -2.53 12.43
CA ASN A 133 -7.64 -3.70 11.89
C ASN A 133 -8.68 -4.78 11.52
N ARG A 134 -8.25 -5.78 10.75
CA ARG A 134 -9.13 -6.84 10.21
C ARG A 134 -9.92 -7.58 11.29
N THR A 135 -9.36 -7.71 12.49
CA THR A 135 -9.95 -8.44 13.61
C THR A 135 -10.67 -7.55 14.62
N ASN A 136 -10.69 -6.23 14.39
CA ASN A 136 -11.24 -5.20 15.27
C ASN A 136 -10.62 -5.11 16.68
N HIS A 137 -9.50 -5.78 16.97
CA HIS A 137 -8.81 -5.64 18.26
C HIS A 137 -8.21 -4.25 18.46
N ASN A 138 -7.96 -3.52 17.37
CA ASN A 138 -7.47 -2.16 17.41
C ASN A 138 -8.26 -1.30 16.44
N TYR A 139 -8.52 -0.06 16.82
CA TYR A 139 -9.08 0.93 15.92
C TYR A 139 -8.56 2.33 16.24
N ALA A 140 -8.60 3.20 15.24
CA ALA A 140 -8.44 4.64 15.38
C ALA A 140 -9.76 5.34 15.02
N GLU A 141 -10.07 6.42 15.73
CA GLU A 141 -11.27 7.24 15.52
C GLU A 141 -10.91 8.73 15.50
N GLN A 142 -11.53 9.47 14.58
CA GLN A 142 -11.39 10.91 14.48
C GLN A 142 -12.42 11.61 15.38
N VAL A 143 -11.94 12.36 16.37
CA VAL A 143 -12.75 13.20 17.26
C VAL A 143 -12.23 14.64 17.19
N GLY A 144 -12.98 15.52 16.50
CA GLY A 144 -12.51 16.88 16.25
C GLY A 144 -11.21 16.89 15.42
N ASP A 145 -10.18 17.59 15.90
CA ASP A 145 -8.85 17.67 15.29
C ASP A 145 -7.90 16.55 15.75
N THR A 146 -8.39 15.60 16.55
CA THR A 146 -7.58 14.58 17.21
C THR A 146 -8.00 13.18 16.78
N VAL A 147 -7.01 12.34 16.51
CA VAL A 147 -7.15 10.91 16.24
C VAL A 147 -6.86 10.15 17.51
N HIS A 148 -7.84 9.41 18.01
CA HIS A 148 -7.71 8.56 19.19
C HIS A 148 -7.52 7.11 18.75
N VAL A 149 -6.52 6.44 19.29
CA VAL A 149 -6.21 5.04 18.98
C VAL A 149 -6.51 4.18 20.18
N TYR A 150 -7.20 3.07 19.92
CA TYR A 150 -7.75 2.20 20.94
C TYR A 150 -7.28 0.76 20.71
N THR A 151 -7.07 0.07 21.82
CA THR A 151 -6.73 -1.36 21.86
C THR A 151 -7.71 -2.09 22.75
N ALA A 152 -8.14 -3.28 22.34
CA ALA A 152 -9.06 -4.10 23.09
C ALA A 152 -8.50 -4.39 24.49
N ASN A 153 -9.36 -4.34 25.50
CA ASN A 153 -9.00 -4.71 26.86
C ASN A 153 -8.74 -6.22 26.98
N ASP A 154 -9.36 -7.01 26.11
CA ASP A 154 -9.22 -8.46 26.04
C ASP A 154 -9.33 -8.91 24.58
N PHE A 155 -8.28 -9.57 24.09
CA PHE A 155 -8.23 -10.08 22.71
C PHE A 155 -9.08 -11.34 22.51
N GLY A 156 -9.54 -11.99 23.58
CA GLY A 156 -10.50 -13.09 23.51
C GLY A 156 -11.96 -12.64 23.58
N ASP A 157 -12.23 -11.42 24.07
CA ASP A 157 -13.58 -10.91 24.27
C ASP A 157 -13.68 -9.38 24.07
N LEU A 158 -13.95 -8.97 22.83
CA LEU A 158 -14.13 -7.56 22.45
C LEU A 158 -15.28 -6.85 23.19
N LYS A 159 -16.19 -7.57 23.86
CA LYS A 159 -17.29 -6.96 24.64
C LYS A 159 -16.79 -6.29 25.91
N LYS A 160 -15.59 -6.61 26.38
CA LYS A 160 -14.93 -5.94 27.52
C LYS A 160 -14.44 -4.53 27.19
N GLY A 161 -14.66 -4.07 25.96
CA GLY A 161 -14.35 -2.72 25.51
C GLY A 161 -12.87 -2.52 25.19
N TYR A 162 -12.48 -1.26 25.14
CA TYR A 162 -11.17 -0.81 24.69
C TYR A 162 -10.63 0.23 25.66
N HIS A 163 -9.31 0.30 25.78
CA HIS A 163 -8.62 1.43 26.38
C HIS A 163 -7.99 2.29 25.30
N GLU A 164 -7.87 3.58 25.56
CA GLU A 164 -7.11 4.49 24.70
C GLU A 164 -5.62 4.17 24.85
N SER A 165 -4.96 3.89 23.72
CA SER A 165 -3.53 3.66 23.66
C SER A 165 -2.78 4.99 23.55
N TYR A 166 -3.23 5.89 22.68
CA TYR A 166 -2.70 7.25 22.51
C TYR A 166 -3.66 8.11 21.69
N ALA A 167 -3.44 9.42 21.71
CA ALA A 167 -4.15 10.38 20.88
C ALA A 167 -3.15 11.33 20.19
N VAL A 168 -3.39 11.66 18.93
CA VAL A 168 -2.51 12.52 18.12
C VAL A 168 -3.33 13.46 17.23
N LYS A 169 -2.91 14.72 17.12
CA LYS A 169 -3.59 15.70 16.26
C LYS A 169 -3.34 15.40 14.78
N GLY A 170 -4.38 15.54 13.98
CA GLY A 170 -4.31 15.42 12.52
C GLY A 170 -5.57 14.83 11.91
N THR A 171 -5.46 14.44 10.65
CA THR A 171 -6.56 13.88 9.86
C THR A 171 -6.31 12.40 9.60
N LEU A 172 -7.18 11.55 10.13
CA LEU A 172 -7.07 10.09 10.01
C LEU A 172 -7.23 9.63 8.57
N ARG A 173 -6.28 8.82 8.10
CA ARG A 173 -6.25 8.21 6.77
C ARG A 173 -6.21 6.68 6.81
N GLY A 174 -5.87 6.08 7.95
CA GLY A 174 -5.84 4.62 8.07
C GLY A 174 -5.27 4.14 9.40
N LEU A 175 -5.19 2.82 9.52
CA LEU A 175 -4.55 2.13 10.64
C LEU A 175 -3.73 0.97 10.09
N ILE A 176 -2.47 0.92 10.49
CA ILE A 176 -1.55 -0.19 10.22
C ILE A 176 -1.37 -0.97 11.51
N LEU A 177 -1.28 -2.29 11.40
CA LEU A 177 -0.98 -3.21 12.48
C LEU A 177 0.28 -3.99 12.13
N TYR A 178 1.23 -4.00 13.04
CA TYR A 178 2.31 -4.99 13.02
C TYR A 178 2.36 -5.66 14.38
N ASP A 179 2.34 -7.00 14.38
CA ASP A 179 2.03 -7.78 15.58
C ASP A 179 0.70 -7.31 16.22
N CYS A 180 0.78 -6.66 17.39
CA CYS A 180 -0.33 -6.21 18.21
C CYS A 180 -0.34 -4.68 18.32
N CYS A 181 0.69 -4.02 17.78
CA CYS A 181 0.93 -2.60 17.91
C CYS A 181 0.18 -1.83 16.81
N PRO A 182 -0.76 -0.95 17.17
CA PRO A 182 -1.48 -0.12 16.20
C PRO A 182 -0.69 1.16 15.85
N TYR A 183 -0.58 1.41 14.56
CA TYR A 183 0.05 2.59 13.99
C TYR A 183 -0.99 3.44 13.23
N ALA A 184 -1.34 4.61 13.75
CA ALA A 184 -2.26 5.51 13.08
C ALA A 184 -1.59 6.19 11.88
N VAL A 185 -2.30 6.27 10.77
CA VAL A 185 -1.83 6.93 9.54
C VAL A 185 -2.59 8.23 9.37
N LEU A 186 -1.86 9.35 9.36
CA LEU A 186 -2.40 10.70 9.31
C LEU A 186 -1.93 11.44 8.04
N GLU A 187 -2.69 12.43 7.59
CA GLU A 187 -2.24 13.34 6.53
C GLU A 187 -0.97 14.10 6.96
N SER A 188 0.04 14.12 6.09
CA SER A 188 1.23 14.94 6.26
C SER A 188 1.07 16.28 5.51
N PRO A 189 1.64 17.40 6.01
CA PRO A 189 1.55 18.70 5.34
C PRO A 189 2.15 18.75 3.92
N ASP A 190 3.08 17.85 3.60
CA ASP A 190 3.74 17.74 2.29
C ASP A 190 2.95 16.91 1.26
N GLY A 191 1.75 16.43 1.63
CA GLY A 191 0.89 15.62 0.77
C GLY A 191 1.12 14.11 0.88
N GLY A 192 2.14 13.67 1.64
CA GLY A 192 2.32 12.27 2.02
C GLY A 192 1.48 11.88 3.23
N LEU A 193 1.88 10.81 3.90
CA LEU A 193 1.23 10.32 5.11
C LEU A 193 2.24 10.10 6.23
N ASP A 194 1.91 10.58 7.43
CA ASP A 194 2.71 10.33 8.62
C ASP A 194 2.14 9.15 9.40
N VAL A 195 3.03 8.27 9.86
CA VAL A 195 2.67 7.09 10.64
C VAL A 195 3.07 7.33 12.10
N TYR A 196 2.13 7.19 13.03
CA TYR A 196 2.34 7.41 14.46
C TYR A 196 2.11 6.12 15.25
N HIS A 197 2.80 5.98 16.37
CA HIS A 197 2.60 4.88 17.32
C HIS A 197 2.73 5.36 18.77
N ALA A 198 2.39 4.49 19.72
CA ALA A 198 2.63 4.74 21.14
C ALA A 198 4.14 4.69 21.45
N GLY A 199 4.73 5.84 21.79
CA GLY A 199 6.07 5.97 22.34
C GLY A 199 6.05 6.02 23.88
N LYS A 200 7.24 6.07 24.49
CA LYS A 200 7.39 6.08 25.97
C LYS A 200 6.73 7.28 26.65
N GLU A 201 6.73 8.44 25.98
CA GLU A 201 6.25 9.72 26.52
C GLU A 201 4.95 10.19 25.87
N GLY A 202 4.36 9.39 24.96
CA GLY A 202 3.18 9.77 24.19
C GLY A 202 3.28 9.35 22.72
N PRO A 203 2.42 9.89 21.84
CA PRO A 203 2.44 9.56 20.42
C PRO A 203 3.77 9.98 19.79
N MET A 204 4.39 9.08 19.03
CA MET A 204 5.64 9.31 18.33
C MET A 204 5.47 9.07 16.84
N LYS A 205 6.01 9.96 16.00
CA LYS A 205 6.10 9.74 14.56
C LYS A 205 7.10 8.60 14.29
N ALA A 206 6.58 7.51 13.74
CA ALA A 206 7.29 6.26 13.49
C ALA A 206 7.85 6.18 12.05
N GLY A 207 7.18 6.85 11.11
CA GLY A 207 7.54 6.81 9.70
C GLY A 207 6.76 7.81 8.86
N HIS A 208 7.05 7.78 7.57
CA HIS A 208 6.40 8.57 6.53
C HIS A 208 6.19 7.69 5.30
N ILE A 209 5.08 7.91 4.59
CA ILE A 209 4.72 7.20 3.37
C ILE A 209 4.54 8.23 2.26
N ASN A 210 5.25 8.03 1.16
CA ASN A 210 5.13 8.84 -0.05
C ASN A 210 3.93 8.35 -0.87
N LEU A 211 3.07 9.26 -1.33
CA LEU A 211 1.89 8.95 -2.15
C LEU A 211 2.08 9.28 -3.64
#